data_AF-A0A0C9U8R4-F1
#
_entry.id   AF-A0A0C9U8R4-F1
#
_cell.length_a   1.000
_cell.length_b   1.000
_cell.length_c   1.000
_cell.angle_alpha   90.00
_cell.angle_beta   90.00
_cell.angle_gamma   90.00
#
_symmetry.space_group_name_H-M   'P 1'
#
loop_
_entity.id
_entity.type
_entity.pdbx_description
1 polymer ?
#
loop_
_entity_poly.entity_id
_entity_poly.type
_entity_poly.pdbx_seq_one_letter_code
_entity_poly.pdbx_strand_id
1 'polypeptide(L)'
;MRTSKVQITDGSGALHYINAGCTRQTTQKSAVVRSHQYNLAFCPAERVDQQLDYICKMGRQYIARWRNPFATAAWLHVTFTRCHPFDDGNGRMARLLSSIPLLRDGYPPVCICPAARSGYYDSMNIAWEGDYQPLINCFVECIKTSLTDVEKIMA
;
A
#
# COMPACT_ATOMS: atom_id res chain seq x y z
N MET A 1 1.77 -1.26 -25.56
CA MET A 1 1.26 -1.48 -24.19
C MET A 1 0.52 -2.81 -24.15
N ARG A 2 0.78 -3.68 -23.18
CA ARG A 2 -0.03 -4.88 -22.95
C ARG A 2 -1.16 -4.50 -22.00
N THR A 3 -2.40 -4.51 -22.49
CA THR A 3 -3.60 -4.26 -21.69
C THR A 3 -4.03 -5.54 -20.99
N SER A 4 -4.38 -5.45 -19.71
CA SER A 4 -4.96 -6.57 -18.96
C SER A 4 -6.47 -6.40 -18.88
N LYS A 5 -7.19 -7.51 -19.05
CA LYS A 5 -8.62 -7.58 -18.77
C LYS A 5 -8.81 -7.69 -17.27
N VAL A 6 -9.54 -6.74 -16.67
CA VAL A 6 -9.93 -6.80 -15.27
C VAL A 6 -11.45 -6.71 -15.22
N GLN A 7 -12.07 -7.73 -14.64
CA GLN A 7 -13.48 -7.68 -14.32
C GLN A 7 -13.64 -6.79 -13.09
N ILE A 8 -14.23 -5.61 -13.27
CA ILE A 8 -14.57 -4.73 -12.16
C ILE A 8 -15.96 -5.16 -11.69
N THR A 9 -16.09 -5.54 -10.42
CA THR A 9 -17.38 -5.80 -9.78
C THR A 9 -18.06 -4.48 -9.46
N ASP A 10 -18.45 -3.73 -10.48
CA ASP A 10 -19.32 -2.55 -10.41
C ASP A 10 -20.80 -2.94 -10.60
N GLY A 11 -21.12 -4.24 -10.53
CA GLY A 11 -22.47 -4.78 -10.71
C GLY A 11 -22.95 -4.83 -12.17
N SER A 12 -22.18 -4.27 -13.11
CA SER A 12 -22.55 -4.21 -14.54
C SER A 12 -22.17 -5.46 -15.34
N GLY A 13 -21.26 -6.30 -14.81
CA GLY A 13 -20.68 -7.43 -15.53
C GLY A 13 -19.77 -7.04 -16.69
N ALA A 14 -19.50 -5.75 -16.90
CA ALA A 14 -18.67 -5.26 -17.99
C ALA A 14 -17.18 -5.56 -17.75
N LEU A 15 -16.50 -6.01 -18.81
CA LEU A 15 -15.05 -6.18 -18.82
C LEU A 15 -14.39 -4.82 -19.05
N HIS A 16 -13.54 -4.41 -18.10
CA HIS A 16 -12.74 -3.20 -18.22
C HIS A 16 -11.29 -3.56 -18.54
N TYR A 17 -10.65 -2.72 -19.34
CA TYR A 17 -9.25 -2.90 -19.72
C TYR A 17 -8.40 -1.86 -19.00
N ILE A 18 -7.34 -2.32 -18.36
CA ILE A 18 -6.36 -1.46 -17.70
C ILE A 18 -4.97 -1.66 -18.31
N ASN A 19 -4.18 -0.59 -18.34
CA ASN A 19 -2.78 -0.67 -18.74
C ASN A 19 -1.94 -1.17 -17.56
N ALA A 20 -1.91 -2.49 -17.36
CA ALA A 20 -1.15 -3.08 -16.25
C ALA A 20 0.34 -2.75 -16.36
N GLY A 21 0.95 -2.40 -15.23
CA GLY A 21 2.35 -2.01 -15.15
C GLY A 21 2.69 -0.65 -15.77
N CYS A 22 1.71 0.06 -16.33
CA CYS A 22 1.90 1.42 -16.84
C CYS A 22 1.54 2.43 -15.77
N THR A 23 2.41 3.40 -15.52
CA THR A 23 2.15 4.44 -14.53
C THR A 23 1.11 5.43 -15.03
N ARG A 24 0.47 6.14 -14.11
CA ARG A 24 -0.46 7.23 -14.42
C ARG A 24 0.21 8.39 -15.13
N GLN A 25 1.54 8.52 -15.05
CA GLN A 25 2.28 9.46 -15.91
C GLN A 25 2.15 9.11 -17.38
N THR A 26 2.07 7.82 -17.71
CA THR A 26 1.84 7.41 -19.10
C THR A 26 0.37 7.43 -19.46
N THR A 27 -0.53 7.00 -18.56
CA THR A 27 -1.98 6.98 -18.84
C THR A 27 -2.65 8.35 -18.72
N GLN A 28 -1.95 9.34 -18.17
CA GLN A 28 -2.42 10.71 -17.92
C GLN A 28 -3.71 10.78 -17.10
N LYS A 29 -3.97 9.76 -16.27
CA LYS A 29 -5.14 9.71 -15.39
C LYS A 29 -4.83 10.35 -14.04
N SER A 30 -5.68 11.30 -13.64
CA SER A 30 -5.69 11.82 -12.27
C SER A 30 -6.36 10.82 -11.34
N ALA A 31 -5.75 10.58 -10.17
CA ALA A 31 -6.35 9.79 -9.11
C ALA A 31 -6.88 10.72 -8.02
N VAL A 32 -8.15 10.54 -7.68
CA VAL A 32 -8.81 11.17 -6.54
C VAL A 32 -9.73 10.14 -5.89
N VAL A 33 -9.81 10.13 -4.56
CA VAL A 33 -10.82 9.37 -3.84
C VAL A 33 -11.73 10.36 -3.13
N ARG A 34 -13.03 10.27 -3.44
CA ARG A 34 -14.09 11.07 -2.82
C ARG A 34 -14.99 10.14 -2.02
N SER A 35 -15.09 10.39 -0.73
CA SER A 35 -15.98 9.70 0.20
C SER A 35 -16.65 10.74 1.11
N HIS A 36 -17.73 10.36 1.79
CA HIS A 36 -18.33 11.19 2.85
C HIS A 36 -17.31 11.55 3.94
N GLN A 37 -16.31 10.69 4.13
CA GLN A 37 -15.35 10.78 5.22
C GLN A 37 -14.02 11.44 4.81
N TYR A 38 -13.67 11.49 3.52
CA TYR A 38 -12.41 12.07 3.04
C TYR A 38 -12.43 12.42 1.55
N ASN A 39 -11.71 13.48 1.19
CA ASN A 39 -11.41 13.88 -0.18
C ASN A 39 -9.89 13.89 -0.39
N LEU A 40 -9.35 12.83 -0.98
CA LEU A 40 -7.92 12.64 -1.16
C LEU A 40 -7.53 12.87 -2.62
N ALA A 41 -6.62 13.83 -2.83
CA ALA A 41 -5.89 13.98 -4.08
C ALA A 41 -4.52 13.30 -3.95
N PHE A 42 -4.17 12.49 -4.94
CA PHE A 42 -2.88 11.79 -4.99
C PHE A 42 -1.87 12.59 -5.83
N CYS A 43 -0.67 12.04 -5.99
CA CYS A 43 0.36 12.63 -6.83
C CYS A 43 -0.18 12.96 -8.25
N PRO A 44 0.02 14.20 -8.75
CA PRO A 44 -0.28 14.58 -10.12
C PRO A 44 0.38 13.62 -11.12
N ALA A 45 -0.32 13.28 -12.20
CA ALA A 45 0.12 12.27 -13.15
C ALA A 45 1.54 12.54 -13.68
N GLU A 46 1.88 13.80 -13.93
CA GLU A 46 3.14 14.26 -14.52
C GLU A 46 4.35 14.08 -13.59
N ARG A 47 4.12 13.84 -12.30
CA ARG A 47 5.17 13.67 -11.28
C ARG A 47 5.27 12.26 -10.73
N VAL A 48 4.44 11.32 -11.21
CA VAL A 48 4.37 9.96 -10.67
C VAL A 48 5.71 9.23 -10.79
N ASP A 49 6.39 9.31 -11.94
CA ASP A 49 7.64 8.58 -12.14
C ASP A 49 8.77 9.18 -11.28
N GLN A 50 8.82 10.51 -11.17
CA GLN A 50 9.74 11.20 -10.26
C GLN A 50 9.51 10.79 -8.80
N GLN A 51 8.24 10.69 -8.40
CA GLN A 51 7.88 10.27 -7.04
C GLN A 51 8.24 8.79 -6.79
N LEU A 52 8.08 7.91 -7.78
CA LEU A 52 8.51 6.51 -7.71
C LEU A 52 10.03 6.39 -7.54
N ASP A 53 10.82 7.17 -8.29
CA ASP A 53 12.26 7.20 -8.14
C ASP A 53 12.69 7.63 -6.74
N TYR A 54 12.03 8.66 -6.20
CA TYR A 54 12.23 9.11 -4.83
C TYR A 54 11.92 8.00 -3.82
N ILE A 55 10.75 7.35 -3.95
CA ILE A 55 10.34 6.24 -3.07
C ILE A 55 11.36 5.11 -3.11
N CYS A 56 11.81 4.72 -4.31
CA CYS A 56 12.80 3.67 -4.48
C CYS A 56 14.15 4.04 -3.85
N LYS A 57 14.62 5.27 -4.06
CA LYS A 57 15.87 5.76 -3.49
C LYS A 57 15.84 5.77 -1.97
N MET A 58 14.83 6.41 -1.38
CA MET A 58 14.70 6.53 0.07
C MET A 58 14.38 5.18 0.72
N GLY A 59 13.51 4.37 0.11
CA GLY A 59 13.19 3.03 0.58
C GLY A 59 14.42 2.14 0.71
N ARG A 60 15.30 2.13 -0.30
CA ARG A 60 16.59 1.40 -0.21
C ARG A 60 17.47 1.90 0.93
N GLN A 61 17.53 3.22 1.14
CA GLN A 61 18.32 3.80 2.24
C GLN A 61 17.76 3.43 3.61
N TYR A 62 16.44 3.49 3.79
CA TYR A 62 15.78 3.14 5.03
C TYR A 62 15.89 1.65 5.35
N ILE A 63 15.67 0.77 4.36
CA ILE A 63 15.87 -0.68 4.53
C ILE A 63 17.32 -1.00 4.94
N ALA A 64 18.31 -0.26 4.41
CA ALA A 64 19.72 -0.55 4.69
C ALA A 64 20.23 0.04 6.01
N ARG A 65 19.66 1.15 6.48
CA ARG A 65 20.23 1.95 7.59
C ARG A 65 19.33 2.09 8.80
N TRP A 66 18.02 1.96 8.63
CA TRP A 66 17.06 2.24 9.69
C TRP A 66 16.80 0.99 10.52
N ARG A 67 16.96 1.10 11.85
CA ARG A 67 16.84 -0.03 12.78
C ARG A 67 15.42 -0.52 13.03
N ASN A 68 14.38 0.26 12.71
CA ASN A 68 13.01 -0.15 12.93
C ASN A 68 12.36 -0.57 11.59
N PRO A 69 12.21 -1.88 11.32
CA PRO A 69 11.66 -2.36 10.06
C PRO A 69 10.17 -2.02 9.91
N PHE A 70 9.41 -1.92 11.02
CA PHE A 70 8.00 -1.51 10.99
C PHE A 70 7.82 -0.05 10.64
N ALA A 71 8.70 0.83 11.13
CA ALA A 71 8.69 2.24 10.74
C ALA A 71 9.01 2.41 9.25
N THR A 72 9.97 1.64 8.74
CA THR A 72 10.28 1.59 7.29
C THR A 72 9.09 1.07 6.49
N ALA A 73 8.43 0.00 6.97
CA ALA A 73 7.24 -0.58 6.35
C ALA A 73 6.09 0.44 6.26
N ALA A 74 5.77 1.12 7.36
CA ALA A 74 4.72 2.12 7.41
C ALA A 74 5.01 3.31 6.49
N TRP A 75 6.27 3.77 6.45
CA TRP A 75 6.69 4.84 5.54
C TRP A 75 6.54 4.45 4.07
N LEU A 76 7.01 3.25 3.69
CA LEU A 76 6.86 2.72 2.32
C LEU A 76 5.38 2.60 1.94
N HIS A 77 4.56 2.05 2.84
CA HIS A 77 3.13 1.89 2.64
C HIS A 77 2.45 3.20 2.28
N VAL A 78 2.59 4.20 3.15
CA VAL A 78 1.90 5.48 3.04
C VAL A 78 2.45 6.25 1.85
N THR A 79 3.76 6.35 1.70
CA THR A 79 4.38 7.15 0.62
C THR A 79 4.03 6.58 -0.76
N PHE A 80 4.03 5.26 -0.92
CA PHE A 80 3.58 4.62 -2.17
C PHE A 80 2.08 4.84 -2.40
N THR A 81 1.26 4.69 -1.37
CA THR A 81 -0.20 4.90 -1.48
C THR A 81 -0.54 6.34 -1.85
N ARG A 82 0.19 7.33 -1.30
CA ARG A 82 0.10 8.77 -1.66
C ARG A 82 0.50 9.05 -3.10
N CYS A 83 1.53 8.35 -3.61
CA CYS A 83 1.91 8.42 -5.02
C CYS A 83 0.81 7.86 -5.92
N HIS A 84 0.21 6.73 -5.51
CA HIS A 84 -0.84 6.04 -6.25
C HIS A 84 -0.49 5.83 -7.73
N PRO A 85 0.64 5.18 -8.06
CA PRO A 85 1.26 5.28 -9.37
C PRO A 85 0.51 4.58 -10.50
N PHE A 86 -0.36 3.61 -10.22
CA PHE A 86 -1.02 2.78 -11.24
C PHE A 86 -2.52 3.05 -11.32
N ASP A 87 -3.16 2.64 -12.43
CA ASP A 87 -4.61 2.72 -12.59
C ASP A 87 -5.37 1.78 -11.62
N ASP A 88 -4.78 0.63 -11.27
CA ASP A 88 -5.28 -0.33 -10.28
C ASP A 88 -4.11 -1.06 -9.61
N GLY A 89 -4.35 -1.68 -8.46
CA GLY A 89 -3.39 -2.54 -7.77
C GLY A 89 -2.56 -1.81 -6.73
N ASN A 90 -2.76 -0.50 -6.53
CA ASN A 90 -1.93 0.30 -5.62
C ASN A 90 -1.95 -0.23 -4.18
N GLY A 91 -3.12 -0.58 -3.63
CA GLY A 91 -3.20 -1.14 -2.28
C GLY A 91 -2.51 -2.51 -2.15
N ARG A 92 -2.54 -3.34 -3.21
CA ARG A 92 -1.84 -4.64 -3.23
C ARG A 92 -0.32 -4.42 -3.26
N MET A 93 0.14 -3.54 -4.13
CA MET A 93 1.55 -3.15 -4.22
C MET A 93 2.05 -2.49 -2.93
N ALA A 94 1.28 -1.62 -2.30
CA ALA A 94 1.64 -0.98 -1.04
C ALA A 94 1.95 -2.02 0.05
N ARG A 95 1.08 -3.02 0.24
CA ARG A 95 1.29 -4.10 1.23
C ARG A 95 2.50 -4.98 0.89
N LEU A 96 2.68 -5.31 -0.40
CA LEU A 96 3.84 -6.08 -0.85
C LEU A 96 5.15 -5.34 -0.56
N LEU A 97 5.25 -4.06 -0.95
CA LEU A 97 6.44 -3.24 -0.71
C LEU A 97 6.72 -3.05 0.77
N SER A 98 5.68 -2.86 1.58
CA SER A 98 5.79 -2.69 3.04
C SER A 98 6.29 -3.95 3.74
N SER A 99 6.08 -5.12 3.13
CA SER A 99 6.55 -6.39 3.68
C SER A 99 8.05 -6.60 3.50
N ILE A 100 8.69 -5.91 2.55
CA ILE A 100 10.13 -6.07 2.27
C ILE A 100 11.01 -5.82 3.51
N PRO A 101 10.94 -4.68 4.22
CA PRO A 101 11.76 -4.45 5.42
C PRO A 101 11.48 -5.48 6.53
N LEU A 102 10.23 -5.92 6.69
CA LEU A 102 9.86 -6.91 7.69
C LEU A 102 10.51 -8.26 7.41
N LEU A 103 10.39 -8.74 6.17
CA LEU A 103 10.95 -10.02 5.72
C LEU A 103 12.48 -10.04 5.83
N ARG A 104 13.15 -8.92 5.55
CA ARG A 104 14.62 -8.83 5.69
C ARG A 104 15.10 -8.92 7.14
N ASP A 105 14.24 -8.60 8.10
CA ASP A 105 14.54 -8.66 9.54
C ASP A 105 13.92 -9.90 10.21
N GLY A 106 13.41 -10.86 9.41
CA GLY A 106 12.90 -12.14 9.91
C GLY A 106 11.44 -12.12 10.39
N TYR A 107 10.70 -11.03 10.16
CA TYR A 107 9.28 -10.94 10.50
C TYR A 107 8.39 -11.46 9.35
N PRO A 108 7.17 -11.95 9.66
CA PRO A 108 6.16 -12.24 8.66
C PRO A 108 5.78 -11.00 7.82
N PRO A 109 5.26 -11.20 6.59
CA PRO A 109 4.79 -10.08 5.77
C PRO A 109 3.55 -9.42 6.38
N VAL A 110 3.25 -8.20 5.94
CA VAL A 110 2.04 -7.48 6.35
C VAL A 110 0.80 -8.24 5.87
N CYS A 111 -0.02 -8.71 6.81
CA CYS A 111 -1.26 -9.45 6.53
C CYS A 111 -2.47 -8.73 7.14
N ILE A 112 -3.18 -7.93 6.35
CA ILE A 112 -4.37 -7.20 6.84
C ILE A 112 -5.62 -8.07 6.64
N CYS A 113 -6.12 -8.66 7.72
CA CYS A 113 -7.35 -9.46 7.70
C CYS A 113 -8.59 -8.59 7.42
N PRO A 114 -9.67 -9.15 6.83
CA PRO A 114 -10.90 -8.40 6.57
C PRO A 114 -11.48 -7.71 7.81
N ALA A 115 -11.40 -8.35 8.98
CA ALA A 115 -11.85 -7.79 10.25
C ALA A 115 -11.05 -6.53 10.68
N ALA A 116 -9.77 -6.43 10.30
CA ALA A 116 -8.91 -5.29 10.62
C ALA A 116 -9.02 -4.13 9.61
N ARG A 117 -9.82 -4.30 8.55
CA ARG A 117 -9.88 -3.37 7.41
C ARG A 117 -10.22 -1.94 7.82
N SER A 118 -11.18 -1.74 8.72
CA SER A 118 -11.57 -0.39 9.18
C SER A 118 -10.41 0.30 9.89
N GLY A 119 -9.86 -0.32 10.94
CA GLY A 119 -8.75 0.25 11.70
C GLY A 119 -7.48 0.46 10.87
N TYR A 120 -7.27 -0.37 9.85
CA TYR A 120 -6.20 -0.15 8.87
C TYR A 120 -6.40 1.13 8.04
N TYR A 121 -7.61 1.41 7.56
CA TYR A 121 -7.87 2.69 6.86
C TYR A 121 -7.77 3.89 7.80
N ASP A 122 -8.29 3.77 9.03
CA ASP A 122 -8.23 4.85 10.03
C ASP A 122 -6.78 5.19 10.40
N SER A 123 -5.96 4.17 10.68
CA SER A 123 -4.53 4.36 10.97
C SER A 123 -3.74 4.89 9.78
N MET A 124 -4.10 4.51 8.54
CA MET A 124 -3.49 5.07 7.34
C MET A 124 -3.82 6.55 7.15
N ASN A 125 -5.03 6.99 7.49
CA ASN A 125 -5.42 8.40 7.45
C ASN A 125 -4.63 9.22 8.48
N ILE A 126 -4.44 8.71 9.69
CA ILE A 126 -3.60 9.38 10.70
C ILE A 126 -2.14 9.46 10.23
N ALA A 127 -1.62 8.39 9.63
CA ALA A 127 -0.29 8.40 9.02
C ALA A 127 -0.21 9.31 7.78
N TRP A 128 -1.34 9.67 7.17
CA TRP A 128 -1.41 10.67 6.12
C TRP A 128 -1.09 12.09 6.65
N GLU A 129 -1.43 12.36 7.91
CA GLU A 129 -1.12 13.62 8.59
C GLU A 129 0.27 13.62 9.25
N GLY A 130 0.98 12.50 9.22
CA GLY A 130 2.39 12.39 9.62
C GLY A 130 2.65 11.55 10.87
N ASP A 131 1.61 11.10 11.57
CA ASP A 131 1.75 10.17 12.69
C ASP A 131 1.64 8.71 12.23
N TYR A 132 2.79 8.05 12.10
CA TYR A 132 2.88 6.67 11.65
C TYR A 132 2.63 5.64 12.75
N GLN A 133 2.61 6.03 14.02
CA GLN A 133 2.54 5.09 15.14
C GLN A 133 1.28 4.22 15.11
N PRO A 134 0.07 4.74 14.80
CA PRO A 134 -1.12 3.91 14.69
C PRO A 134 -1.02 2.84 13.59
N LEU A 135 -0.40 3.18 12.46
CA LEU A 135 -0.24 2.24 11.35
C LEU A 135 0.79 1.15 11.69
N ILE A 136 1.88 1.53 12.36
CA ILE A 136 2.87 0.58 12.90
C ILE A 136 2.18 -0.40 13.85
N ASN A 137 1.39 0.10 14.80
CA ASN A 137 0.64 -0.75 15.74
C ASN A 137 -0.33 -1.67 15.00
N CYS A 138 -1.04 -1.16 13.99
CA CYS A 138 -1.94 -1.97 13.16
C CYS A 138 -1.20 -3.13 12.49
N PHE A 139 -0.01 -2.90 11.91
CA PHE A 139 0.80 -3.96 11.30
C PHE A 139 1.23 -5.02 12.31
N VAL A 140 1.69 -4.59 13.49
CA VAL A 140 2.10 -5.50 14.57
C VAL A 140 0.93 -6.39 15.01
N GLU A 141 -0.24 -5.82 15.27
CA GLU A 141 -1.40 -6.58 15.73
C GLU A 141 -1.94 -7.54 14.67
N CYS A 142 -1.92 -7.12 13.40
CA CYS A 142 -2.25 -7.98 12.27
C CYS A 142 -1.30 -9.19 12.15
N ILE A 143 0.00 -8.97 12.33
CA ILE A 143 1.01 -10.02 12.28
C ILE A 143 0.85 -10.97 13.48
N LYS A 144 0.65 -10.46 14.69
CA LYS A 144 0.38 -11.29 15.88
C LYS A 144 -0.83 -12.20 15.67
N THR A 145 -1.93 -11.62 15.17
CA THR A 145 -3.15 -12.39 14.88
C THR A 145 -2.88 -13.49 13.87
N SER A 146 -2.17 -13.16 12.78
CA SER A 146 -1.81 -14.15 11.75
C SER A 146 -0.92 -15.27 12.29
N LEU A 147 0.03 -14.96 13.18
CA LEU A 147 0.88 -15.96 13.84
C LEU A 147 0.06 -16.87 14.75
N THR A 148 -0.84 -16.31 15.56
CA THR A 148 -1.76 -17.10 16.39
C THR A 148 -2.66 -18.02 15.56
N ASP A 149 -3.06 -17.60 14.36
CA ASP A 149 -3.83 -18.46 13.46
C ASP A 149 -2.99 -19.60 12.87
N VAL A 150 -1.70 -19.37 12.59
CA VAL A 150 -0.77 -20.43 12.18
C VAL A 150 -0.53 -21.43 13.31
N GLU A 151 -0.35 -20.96 14.54
CA GLU A 151 -0.17 -21.83 15.72
C GLU A 151 -1.36 -22.77 15.94
N LYS A 152 -2.59 -22.29 15.74
CA LYS A 152 -3.80 -23.13 15.81
C LYS A 152 -3.84 -24.25 14.76
N ILE A 153 -3.19 -24.07 13.61
CA ILE A 153 -3.12 -25.10 12.56
C ILE A 153 -2.06 -26.17 12.92
N MET A 154 -1.05 -25.79 13.70
CA MET A 154 0.03 -26.68 14.12
C MET A 154 -0.31 -27.53 15.36
N ALA A 155 -1.38 -27.19 16.08
CA ALA A 155 -1.91 -27.91 17.23
C ALA A 155 -2.88 -29.02 16.79
#